data_AF-A0AAJ7U4S7-F1
#
_entry.id   AF-A0AAJ7U4S7-F1
#
_cell.length_a   1.000
_cell.length_b   1.000
_cell.length_c   1.000
_cell.angle_alpha   90.00
_cell.angle_beta   90.00
_cell.angle_gamma   90.00
#
_symmetry.space_group_name_H-M   'P 1'
#
loop_
_entity.id
_entity.type
_entity.pdbx_description
1 polymer ?
#
loop_
_entity_poly.entity_id
_entity_poly.type
_entity_poly.pdbx_seq_one_letter_code
_entity_poly.pdbx_strand_id
1 'polypeptide(L)'
;MMAPHWFPGTCALICCYILSGSVTTAAATAAAAQQQRNISVIVLLPFDNSYLFSMARVRPALEFAIEATERDGARSALRPGGRRFSLRFADSTCGNQALFAAVDLHGERAPDLIVGPACVYAAAPVVRLASHWNVPVVTAGALAAGFGAKQGEYAMLTRVAPSYQKLGVFFLDLLRSFQWSRVSLVYHDDHEERSCYFAAEGVHLALSESENFSVKIDGFNEVKKESYEAMVEEIRSTGRVAVICASADTVRNIMLEAQRKGMTNGDFVFFNIELFNSTIYGNGNWLRDDGRNDEARRAFRALKTVTLLRSVRPEFEEFTVAMRQRSLVQHGFDYGNDQVNMFVEGFHDAMVLYSLALHDALSGAGNQQAEPPSGLEVTRLMWNRTFQGIAGPVSIDDNGDREGDFSVLGMTDGDTGKQEVITNYYGARRAFENTAAMELSWPGGSPPPNTPLYVVRSSAVSGVVIGGFVLCAAVLIAAYVVRRRYTVVVMRRSRLHGEDLEKHSRLREDSVRSHFSEA
;
A
#
# COMPACT_ATOMS: atom_id res chain seq x y z
N MET A 1 64.83 -78.85 -38.66
CA MET A 1 64.71 -77.51 -38.05
C MET A 1 63.51 -76.83 -38.68
N MET A 2 62.43 -76.67 -37.90
CA MET A 2 61.15 -76.09 -38.32
C MET A 2 61.21 -74.57 -38.19
N ALA A 3 60.67 -73.86 -39.18
CA ALA A 3 60.37 -72.42 -39.10
C ALA A 3 58.88 -72.23 -38.75
N PRO A 4 58.51 -71.31 -37.83
CA PRO A 4 57.11 -70.98 -37.59
C PRO A 4 56.67 -69.71 -38.32
N HIS A 5 55.47 -69.76 -38.88
CA HIS A 5 54.71 -68.61 -39.38
C HIS A 5 54.13 -67.80 -38.21
N TRP A 6 54.27 -66.47 -38.26
CA TRP A 6 53.60 -65.52 -37.36
C TRP A 6 52.47 -64.79 -38.10
N PHE A 7 51.24 -64.89 -37.57
CA PHE A 7 50.06 -64.14 -37.99
C PHE A 7 50.06 -62.73 -37.35
N PRO A 8 49.84 -61.63 -38.11
CA PRO A 8 49.59 -60.31 -37.53
C PRO A 8 48.07 -60.12 -37.39
N GLY A 9 47.50 -60.47 -36.23
CA GLY A 9 46.04 -60.43 -36.07
C GLY A 9 45.49 -60.11 -34.68
N THR A 10 46.33 -59.80 -33.68
CA THR A 10 45.87 -59.73 -32.28
C THR A 10 46.10 -58.39 -31.57
N CYS A 11 46.83 -57.43 -32.14
CA CYS A 11 47.04 -56.12 -31.50
C CYS A 11 45.91 -55.09 -31.74
N ALA A 12 45.13 -55.21 -32.82
CA ALA A 12 44.09 -54.22 -33.14
C ALA A 12 42.80 -54.38 -32.30
N LEU A 13 42.50 -55.60 -31.83
CA LEU A 13 41.27 -55.87 -31.07
C LEU A 13 41.37 -55.50 -29.58
N ILE A 14 42.57 -55.53 -28.99
CA ILE A 14 42.77 -55.20 -27.57
C ILE A 14 42.77 -53.67 -27.37
N CYS A 15 43.25 -52.89 -28.34
CA CYS A 15 43.25 -51.43 -28.25
C CYS A 15 41.83 -50.83 -28.36
N CYS A 16 40.94 -51.42 -29.17
CA CYS A 16 39.53 -51.00 -29.26
C CYS A 16 38.69 -51.38 -28.04
N TYR A 17 39.01 -52.44 -27.30
CA TYR A 17 38.31 -52.82 -26.07
C TYR A 17 38.73 -51.97 -24.87
N ILE A 18 39.99 -51.53 -24.81
CA ILE A 18 40.47 -50.65 -23.73
C ILE A 18 39.98 -49.21 -23.95
N LEU A 19 40.00 -48.70 -25.20
CA LEU A 19 39.48 -47.36 -25.50
C LEU A 19 37.95 -47.25 -25.38
N SER A 20 37.19 -48.31 -25.70
CA SER A 20 35.72 -48.29 -25.53
C SER A 20 35.29 -48.46 -24.07
N GLY A 21 36.03 -49.24 -23.26
CA GLY A 21 35.80 -49.40 -21.81
C GLY A 21 36.15 -48.15 -20.99
N SER A 22 37.22 -47.43 -21.36
CA SER A 22 37.62 -46.18 -20.69
C SER A 22 36.74 -44.99 -21.05
N VAL A 23 36.25 -44.90 -22.29
CA VAL A 23 35.34 -43.81 -22.71
C VAL A 23 33.93 -44.03 -22.15
N THR A 24 33.44 -45.27 -22.07
CA THR A 24 32.14 -45.56 -21.45
C THR A 24 32.14 -45.38 -19.93
N THR A 25 33.24 -45.71 -19.25
CA THR A 25 33.39 -45.44 -17.81
C THR A 25 33.63 -43.96 -17.52
N ALA A 26 34.38 -43.22 -18.35
CA ALA A 26 34.51 -41.75 -18.23
C ALA A 26 33.20 -41.02 -18.54
N ALA A 27 32.42 -41.47 -19.52
CA ALA A 27 31.11 -40.91 -19.84
C ALA A 27 30.03 -41.31 -18.81
N ALA A 28 30.09 -42.54 -18.26
CA ALA A 28 29.19 -42.97 -17.17
C ALA A 28 29.57 -42.34 -15.82
N THR A 29 30.84 -42.05 -15.57
CA THR A 29 31.27 -41.27 -14.40
C THR A 29 31.03 -39.78 -14.59
N ALA A 30 31.09 -39.23 -15.79
CA ALA A 30 30.62 -37.86 -16.08
C ALA A 30 29.09 -37.74 -15.99
N ALA A 31 28.33 -38.77 -16.40
CA ALA A 31 26.89 -38.85 -16.23
C ALA A 31 26.48 -39.06 -14.76
N ALA A 32 27.28 -39.80 -13.98
CA ALA A 32 27.10 -39.94 -12.53
C ALA A 32 27.63 -38.75 -11.73
N ALA A 33 28.56 -37.97 -12.29
CA ALA A 33 29.11 -36.73 -11.72
C ALA A 33 28.36 -35.47 -12.18
N GLN A 34 27.24 -35.62 -12.89
CA GLN A 34 26.19 -34.59 -12.92
C GLN A 34 25.47 -34.63 -11.56
N GLN A 35 26.23 -34.39 -10.50
CA GLN A 35 25.77 -34.19 -9.15
C GLN A 35 24.69 -33.10 -9.22
N GLN A 36 23.45 -33.46 -8.91
CA GLN A 36 22.32 -32.52 -8.79
C GLN A 36 22.77 -31.36 -7.89
N ARG A 37 23.23 -30.27 -8.50
CA ARG A 37 23.79 -29.13 -7.77
C ARG A 37 22.71 -28.61 -6.82
N ASN A 38 23.06 -28.51 -5.54
CA ASN A 38 22.17 -27.89 -4.56
C ASN A 38 21.84 -26.45 -4.97
N ILE A 39 20.59 -26.08 -4.79
CA ILE A 39 20.08 -24.73 -5.03
C ILE A 39 20.63 -23.83 -3.92
N SER A 40 21.52 -22.91 -4.27
CA SER A 40 22.11 -21.96 -3.33
C SER A 40 21.21 -20.76 -3.15
N VAL A 41 20.82 -20.49 -1.91
CA VAL A 41 19.98 -19.34 -1.55
C VAL A 41 20.74 -18.46 -0.58
N ILE A 42 20.80 -17.17 -0.86
CA ILE A 42 21.26 -16.18 0.11
C ILE A 42 20.04 -15.56 0.79
N VAL A 43 20.09 -15.42 2.11
CA VAL A 43 19.04 -14.79 2.91
C VAL A 43 19.63 -13.57 3.61
N LEU A 44 19.11 -12.38 3.29
CA LEU A 44 19.59 -11.10 3.80
C LEU A 44 18.51 -10.46 4.68
N LEU A 45 18.59 -10.66 5.99
CA LEU A 45 17.63 -10.12 6.96
C LEU A 45 18.36 -9.65 8.21
N PRO A 46 17.80 -8.69 8.98
CA PRO A 46 18.47 -8.18 10.17
C PRO A 46 18.57 -9.28 11.24
N PHE A 47 19.69 -9.32 11.96
CA PHE A 47 19.81 -10.19 13.14
C PHE A 47 19.19 -9.55 14.38
N ASP A 48 19.06 -8.22 14.39
CA ASP A 48 18.38 -7.50 15.46
C ASP A 48 16.89 -7.89 15.54
N ASN A 49 16.47 -8.29 16.74
CA ASN A 49 15.11 -8.72 17.04
C ASN A 49 14.13 -7.56 17.28
N SER A 50 14.56 -6.30 17.20
CA SER A 50 13.62 -5.17 17.12
C SER A 50 12.74 -5.25 15.85
N TYR A 51 13.28 -5.80 14.76
CA TYR A 51 12.59 -5.95 13.48
C TYR A 51 11.62 -7.14 13.46
N LEU A 52 10.41 -6.93 12.93
CA LEU A 52 9.40 -7.99 12.76
C LEU A 52 9.83 -9.10 11.78
N PHE A 53 10.79 -8.81 10.90
CA PHE A 53 11.37 -9.73 9.93
C PHE A 53 12.81 -10.13 10.30
N SER A 54 13.15 -10.11 11.59
CA SER A 54 14.47 -10.55 12.05
C SER A 54 14.74 -12.02 11.72
N MET A 55 16.02 -12.37 11.62
CA MET A 55 16.45 -13.73 11.30
C MET A 55 15.90 -14.76 12.29
N ALA A 56 15.83 -14.43 13.59
CA ALA A 56 15.31 -15.33 14.62
C ALA A 56 13.82 -15.69 14.42
N ARG A 57 13.05 -14.81 13.77
CA ARG A 57 11.63 -15.02 13.46
C ARG A 57 11.42 -15.72 12.11
N VAL A 58 12.20 -15.33 11.10
CA VAL A 58 11.97 -15.75 9.70
C VAL A 58 12.68 -17.06 9.36
N ARG A 59 13.85 -17.34 9.95
CA ARG A 59 14.62 -18.56 9.64
C ARG A 59 13.81 -19.84 9.84
N PRO A 60 13.03 -20.02 10.93
CA PRO A 60 12.18 -21.20 11.08
C PRO A 60 11.17 -21.39 9.95
N ALA A 61 10.64 -20.31 9.37
CA ALA A 61 9.66 -20.37 8.29
C ALA A 61 10.29 -20.82 6.96
N LEU A 62 11.51 -20.35 6.67
CA LEU A 62 12.28 -20.80 5.51
C LEU A 62 12.64 -22.29 5.61
N GLU A 63 13.12 -22.71 6.79
CA GLU A 63 13.45 -24.12 7.06
C GLU A 63 12.20 -25.01 7.00
N PHE A 64 11.07 -24.55 7.55
CA PHE A 64 9.79 -25.27 7.49
C PHE A 64 9.31 -25.46 6.04
N ALA A 65 9.44 -24.44 5.20
CA ALA A 65 9.11 -24.55 3.78
C ALA A 65 10.01 -25.56 3.06
N ILE A 66 11.32 -25.55 3.33
CA ILE A 66 12.28 -26.50 2.74
C ILE A 66 11.99 -27.92 3.21
N GLU A 67 11.73 -28.15 4.49
CA GLU A 67 11.36 -29.47 5.00
C GLU A 67 10.15 -30.04 4.27
N ALA A 68 9.14 -29.20 3.97
CA ALA A 68 7.99 -29.60 3.19
C ALA A 68 8.35 -30.02 1.74
N THR A 69 9.41 -29.46 1.16
CA THR A 69 9.96 -29.90 -0.14
C THR A 69 10.70 -31.24 -0.07
N GLU A 70 11.21 -31.62 1.10
CA GLU A 70 12.08 -32.79 1.29
C GLU A 70 11.33 -34.05 1.75
N ARG A 71 10.09 -33.94 2.26
CA ARG A 71 9.30 -35.08 2.74
C ARG A 71 8.98 -36.10 1.62
N ASP A 72 9.04 -37.38 1.97
CA ASP A 72 8.58 -38.47 1.08
C ASP A 72 7.10 -38.29 0.73
N GLY A 73 6.77 -38.31 -0.56
CA GLY A 73 5.42 -38.01 -1.05
C GLY A 73 5.12 -36.52 -1.24
N ALA A 74 6.09 -35.61 -1.04
CA ALA A 74 5.95 -34.22 -1.46
C ALA A 74 5.56 -34.14 -2.93
N ARG A 75 4.68 -33.18 -3.29
CA ARG A 75 4.34 -32.91 -4.69
C ARG A 75 5.66 -32.71 -5.45
N SER A 76 5.88 -33.46 -6.53
CA SER A 76 7.12 -33.37 -7.33
C SER A 76 7.47 -31.93 -7.73
N ALA A 77 6.44 -31.08 -7.85
CA ALA A 77 6.53 -29.65 -8.09
C ALA A 77 7.26 -28.85 -7.00
N LEU A 78 7.27 -29.31 -5.75
CA LEU A 78 7.95 -28.64 -4.64
C LEU A 78 9.41 -29.07 -4.49
N ARG A 79 9.87 -30.12 -5.20
CA ARG A 79 11.25 -30.60 -5.16
C ARG A 79 11.89 -30.49 -6.56
N PRO A 80 12.33 -29.28 -6.98
CA PRO A 80 12.69 -29.02 -8.37
C PRO A 80 13.88 -29.86 -8.81
N GLY A 81 13.63 -30.79 -9.74
CA GLY A 81 14.64 -31.69 -10.28
C GLY A 81 15.38 -32.51 -9.22
N GLY A 82 14.75 -32.83 -8.08
CA GLY A 82 15.35 -33.64 -7.00
C GLY A 82 16.44 -32.94 -6.18
N ARG A 83 16.74 -31.67 -6.45
CA ARG A 83 17.81 -30.87 -5.82
C ARG A 83 17.43 -30.45 -4.40
N ARG A 84 18.44 -30.27 -3.53
CA ARG A 84 18.27 -29.74 -2.16
C ARG A 84 18.57 -28.25 -2.10
N PHE A 85 17.92 -27.54 -1.19
CA PHE A 85 18.22 -26.15 -0.90
C PHE A 85 19.39 -26.02 0.08
N SER A 86 20.25 -25.03 -0.15
CA SER A 86 21.36 -24.68 0.72
C SER A 86 21.28 -23.19 1.04
N LEU A 87 20.86 -22.89 2.27
CA LEU A 87 20.68 -21.53 2.76
C LEU A 87 21.99 -20.95 3.31
N ARG A 88 22.33 -19.73 2.91
CA ARG A 88 23.40 -18.91 3.49
C ARG A 88 22.79 -17.64 4.05
N PHE A 89 22.90 -17.47 5.36
CA PHE A 89 22.31 -16.35 6.08
C PHE A 89 23.36 -15.27 6.33
N ALA A 90 23.01 -14.01 6.07
CA ALA A 90 23.83 -12.86 6.44
C ALA A 90 22.97 -11.72 6.99
N ASP A 91 23.58 -10.96 7.90
CA ASP A 91 22.92 -9.82 8.54
C ASP A 91 22.81 -8.66 7.55
N SER A 92 21.58 -8.20 7.32
CA SER A 92 21.34 -7.03 6.48
C SER A 92 21.55 -5.70 7.23
N THR A 93 21.53 -5.73 8.57
CA THR A 93 21.44 -4.57 9.47
C THR A 93 20.39 -3.54 9.05
N CYS A 94 19.36 -3.97 8.30
CA CYS A 94 18.37 -3.11 7.65
C CYS A 94 18.99 -1.95 6.82
N GLY A 95 20.22 -2.10 6.31
CA GLY A 95 20.92 -1.02 5.64
C GLY A 95 21.95 -1.49 4.62
N ASN A 96 23.03 -0.72 4.47
CA ASN A 96 24.08 -0.97 3.47
C ASN A 96 24.81 -2.31 3.66
N GLN A 97 24.78 -2.89 4.87
CA GLN A 97 25.38 -4.20 5.10
C GLN A 97 24.77 -5.30 4.21
N ALA A 98 23.48 -5.18 3.87
CA ALA A 98 22.83 -6.09 2.93
C ALA A 98 23.52 -6.12 1.55
N LEU A 99 23.90 -4.93 1.05
CA LEU A 99 24.64 -4.78 -0.20
C LEU A 99 26.01 -5.44 -0.10
N PHE A 100 26.77 -5.14 0.95
CA PHE A 100 28.12 -5.69 1.14
C PHE A 100 28.08 -7.21 1.24
N ALA A 101 27.18 -7.75 2.08
CA ALA A 101 26.99 -9.19 2.22
C ALA A 101 26.57 -9.86 0.91
N ALA A 102 25.70 -9.23 0.11
CA ALA A 102 25.31 -9.76 -1.20
C ALA A 102 26.50 -9.88 -2.15
N VAL A 103 27.37 -8.86 -2.19
CA VAL A 103 28.58 -8.86 -3.03
C VAL A 103 29.57 -9.93 -2.58
N ASP A 104 29.85 -10.01 -1.29
CA ASP A 104 30.81 -10.98 -0.73
C ASP A 104 30.34 -12.42 -0.98
N LEU A 105 29.09 -12.73 -0.62
CA LEU A 105 28.52 -14.07 -0.80
C LEU A 105 28.36 -14.45 -2.28
N HIS A 106 28.07 -13.50 -3.16
CA HIS A 106 28.08 -13.73 -4.61
C HIS A 106 29.49 -14.07 -5.11
N GLY A 107 30.52 -13.34 -4.63
CA GLY A 107 31.92 -13.58 -4.96
C GLY A 107 32.44 -14.94 -4.51
N GLU A 108 31.99 -15.44 -3.35
CA GLU A 108 32.29 -16.81 -2.90
C GLU A 108 31.64 -17.87 -3.78
N ARG A 109 30.35 -17.69 -4.06
CA ARG A 109 29.56 -18.58 -4.93
C ARG A 109 28.29 -17.86 -5.37
N ALA A 110 28.09 -17.74 -6.67
CA ALA A 110 26.87 -17.16 -7.24
C ALA A 110 25.61 -17.89 -6.71
N PRO A 111 24.67 -17.17 -6.08
CA PRO A 111 23.40 -17.72 -5.63
C PRO A 111 22.48 -18.03 -6.81
N ASP A 112 21.58 -18.99 -6.60
CA ASP A 112 20.47 -19.28 -7.52
C ASP A 112 19.22 -18.45 -7.14
N LEU A 113 19.13 -17.96 -5.89
CA LEU A 113 18.06 -17.12 -5.37
C LEU A 113 18.59 -16.20 -4.26
N ILE A 114 18.08 -14.97 -4.20
CA ILE A 114 18.19 -14.09 -3.03
C ILE A 114 16.83 -13.94 -2.37
N VAL A 115 16.79 -14.15 -1.05
CA VAL A 115 15.62 -13.95 -0.19
C VAL A 115 15.84 -12.73 0.69
N GLY A 116 14.90 -11.77 0.65
CA GLY A 116 15.10 -10.44 1.21
C GLY A 116 15.96 -9.55 0.30
N PRO A 117 16.43 -8.38 0.78
CA PRO A 117 16.12 -7.75 2.05
C PRO A 117 14.65 -7.32 2.19
N ALA A 118 14.23 -7.06 3.42
CA ALA A 118 12.89 -6.54 3.70
C ALA A 118 12.85 -4.99 3.72
N CYS A 119 13.86 -4.35 4.33
CA CYS A 119 13.94 -2.90 4.43
C CYS A 119 14.10 -2.23 3.06
N VAL A 120 13.40 -1.11 2.86
CA VAL A 120 13.34 -0.39 1.56
C VAL A 120 14.75 0.03 1.09
N TYR A 121 15.52 0.70 1.94
CA TYR A 121 16.85 1.18 1.56
C TYR A 121 17.89 0.07 1.43
N ALA A 122 17.73 -1.05 2.15
CA ALA A 122 18.60 -2.22 2.00
C ALA A 122 18.29 -3.00 0.72
N ALA A 123 17.00 -3.16 0.39
CA ALA A 123 16.56 -3.92 -0.77
C ALA A 123 16.91 -3.23 -2.09
N ALA A 124 16.78 -1.91 -2.17
CA ALA A 124 17.02 -1.15 -3.40
C ALA A 124 18.39 -1.46 -4.08
N PRO A 125 19.55 -1.37 -3.42
CA PRO A 125 20.82 -1.70 -4.05
C PRO A 125 20.99 -3.21 -4.33
N VAL A 126 20.49 -4.09 -3.45
CA VAL A 126 20.59 -5.55 -3.65
C VAL A 126 19.83 -6.00 -4.89
N VAL A 127 18.61 -5.50 -5.09
CA VAL A 127 17.78 -5.86 -6.26
C VAL A 127 18.40 -5.34 -7.56
N ARG A 128 19.04 -4.17 -7.54
CA ARG A 128 19.79 -3.65 -8.70
C ARG A 128 20.93 -4.57 -9.10
N LEU A 129 21.72 -5.03 -8.12
CA LEU A 129 22.77 -6.02 -8.35
C LEU A 129 22.21 -7.35 -8.85
N ALA A 130 21.14 -7.84 -8.23
CA ALA A 130 20.51 -9.09 -8.64
C ALA A 130 19.96 -9.02 -10.08
N SER A 131 19.43 -7.87 -10.48
CA SER A 131 19.01 -7.60 -11.86
C SER A 131 20.19 -7.59 -12.83
N HIS A 132 21.34 -7.06 -12.42
CA HIS A 132 22.58 -7.14 -13.21
C HIS A 132 23.13 -8.57 -13.30
N TRP A 133 23.05 -9.34 -12.21
CA TRP A 133 23.55 -10.72 -12.13
C TRP A 133 22.59 -11.76 -12.72
N ASN A 134 21.38 -11.35 -13.13
CA ASN A 134 20.31 -12.26 -13.55
C ASN A 134 19.98 -13.30 -12.46
N VAL A 135 19.88 -12.86 -11.20
CA VAL A 135 19.53 -13.66 -10.03
C VAL A 135 18.15 -13.25 -9.51
N PRO A 136 17.18 -14.17 -9.37
CA PRO A 136 15.87 -13.86 -8.81
C PRO A 136 15.97 -13.33 -7.38
N VAL A 137 15.13 -12.34 -7.05
CA VAL A 137 14.95 -11.85 -5.69
C VAL A 137 13.50 -12.04 -5.28
N VAL A 138 13.26 -12.72 -4.17
CA VAL A 138 11.93 -12.88 -3.60
C VAL A 138 11.92 -12.31 -2.18
N THR A 139 10.98 -11.41 -1.88
CA THR A 139 10.93 -10.78 -0.55
C THR A 139 9.51 -10.51 -0.08
N ALA A 140 9.30 -10.63 1.23
CA ALA A 140 8.08 -10.18 1.92
C ALA A 140 8.18 -8.70 2.37
N GLY A 141 9.24 -7.98 2.00
CA GLY A 141 9.38 -6.54 2.21
C GLY A 141 9.47 -5.77 0.88
N ALA A 142 10.35 -4.76 0.81
CA ALA A 142 10.48 -3.88 -0.36
C ALA A 142 9.13 -3.28 -0.81
N LEU A 143 8.33 -2.84 0.16
CA LEU A 143 6.91 -2.52 -0.04
C LEU A 143 6.66 -1.13 -0.63
N ALA A 144 7.68 -0.27 -0.68
CA ALA A 144 7.60 1.08 -1.24
C ALA A 144 7.15 1.08 -2.72
N ALA A 145 6.49 2.16 -3.13
CA ALA A 145 5.95 2.28 -4.48
C ALA A 145 7.03 2.28 -5.57
N GLY A 146 8.22 2.79 -5.27
CA GLY A 146 9.35 2.84 -6.21
C GLY A 146 9.77 1.47 -6.76
N PHE A 147 9.55 0.37 -6.03
CA PHE A 147 9.84 -0.98 -6.49
C PHE A 147 8.90 -1.50 -7.58
N GLY A 148 7.81 -0.77 -7.89
CA GLY A 148 6.86 -1.16 -8.92
C GLY A 148 7.42 -1.09 -10.35
N ALA A 149 8.50 -0.34 -10.60
CA ALA A 149 9.10 -0.17 -11.92
C ALA A 149 10.03 -1.34 -12.30
N LYS A 150 9.45 -2.45 -12.82
CA LYS A 150 10.19 -3.70 -13.09
C LYS A 150 10.66 -3.90 -14.53
N GLN A 151 10.61 -2.86 -15.36
CA GLN A 151 11.13 -2.87 -16.73
C GLN A 151 12.63 -2.50 -16.80
N GLY A 152 13.28 -2.25 -15.65
CA GLY A 152 14.69 -1.88 -15.57
C GLY A 152 15.36 -2.42 -14.31
N GLU A 153 15.65 -1.53 -13.36
CA GLU A 153 16.54 -1.81 -12.24
C GLU A 153 16.00 -2.82 -11.20
N TYR A 154 14.70 -3.12 -11.26
CA TYR A 154 14.00 -4.07 -10.39
C TYR A 154 13.40 -5.28 -11.14
N ALA A 155 13.94 -5.60 -12.32
CA ALA A 155 13.39 -6.65 -13.19
C ALA A 155 13.37 -8.06 -12.57
N MET A 156 14.23 -8.33 -11.59
CA MET A 156 14.36 -9.64 -10.92
C MET A 156 13.58 -9.74 -9.61
N LEU A 157 12.81 -8.72 -9.23
CA LEU A 157 12.10 -8.66 -7.96
C LEU A 157 10.70 -9.27 -8.05
N THR A 158 10.40 -10.19 -7.14
CA THR A 158 9.04 -10.65 -6.85
C THR A 158 8.70 -10.34 -5.39
N ARG A 159 7.59 -9.62 -5.16
CA ARG A 159 7.13 -9.24 -3.81
C ARG A 159 5.99 -10.17 -3.39
N VAL A 160 6.21 -10.96 -2.33
CA VAL A 160 5.25 -11.96 -1.83
C VAL A 160 4.43 -11.48 -0.63
N ALA A 161 4.59 -10.20 -0.26
CA ALA A 161 3.68 -9.48 0.60
C ALA A 161 3.05 -8.32 -0.19
N PRO A 162 1.80 -7.90 0.13
CA PRO A 162 1.17 -6.79 -0.56
C PRO A 162 1.97 -5.50 -0.41
N SER A 163 2.25 -4.82 -1.52
CA SER A 163 2.95 -3.54 -1.50
C SER A 163 2.06 -2.42 -0.98
N TYR A 164 2.67 -1.27 -0.63
CA TYR A 164 1.90 -0.10 -0.23
C TYR A 164 1.07 0.50 -1.39
N GLN A 165 1.39 0.17 -2.65
CA GLN A 165 0.53 0.51 -3.79
C GLN A 165 -0.79 -0.26 -3.71
N LYS A 166 -0.77 -1.55 -3.32
CA LYS A 166 -2.01 -2.33 -3.12
C LYS A 166 -2.86 -1.76 -1.98
N LEU A 167 -2.22 -1.28 -0.91
CA LEU A 167 -2.90 -0.53 0.16
C LEU A 167 -3.53 0.77 -0.37
N GLY A 168 -2.84 1.49 -1.25
CA GLY A 168 -3.39 2.68 -1.90
C GLY A 168 -4.60 2.39 -2.77
N VAL A 169 -4.56 1.31 -3.56
CA VAL A 169 -5.72 0.84 -4.36
C VAL A 169 -6.90 0.49 -3.46
N PHE A 170 -6.66 -0.19 -2.34
CA PHE A 170 -7.69 -0.47 -1.33
C PHE A 170 -8.36 0.82 -0.83
N PHE A 171 -7.58 1.82 -0.39
CA PHE A 171 -8.16 3.07 0.11
C PHE A 171 -8.87 3.85 -0.99
N LEU A 172 -8.35 3.84 -2.22
CA LEU A 172 -9.03 4.46 -3.36
C LEU A 172 -10.43 3.86 -3.56
N ASP A 173 -10.55 2.54 -3.55
CA ASP A 173 -11.84 1.86 -3.75
C ASP A 173 -12.77 2.04 -2.54
N LEU A 174 -12.23 2.04 -1.32
CA LEU A 174 -12.98 2.30 -0.08
C LEU A 174 -13.58 3.71 -0.08
N LEU A 175 -12.78 4.73 -0.37
CA LEU A 175 -13.24 6.11 -0.36
C LEU A 175 -14.29 6.35 -1.47
N ARG A 176 -14.11 5.72 -2.64
CA ARG A 176 -15.11 5.72 -3.72
C ARG A 176 -16.43 5.11 -3.29
N SER A 177 -16.41 3.97 -2.56
CA SER A 177 -17.65 3.31 -2.12
C SER A 177 -18.47 4.16 -1.16
N PHE A 178 -17.82 5.01 -0.35
CA PHE A 178 -18.50 5.95 0.57
C PHE A 178 -18.64 7.37 0.02
N GLN A 179 -18.24 7.61 -1.23
CA GLN A 179 -18.27 8.94 -1.86
C GLN A 179 -17.48 10.01 -1.07
N TRP A 180 -16.43 9.58 -0.36
CA TRP A 180 -15.50 10.48 0.32
C TRP A 180 -14.44 10.97 -0.66
N SER A 181 -14.13 12.26 -0.63
CA SER A 181 -13.14 12.91 -1.51
C SER A 181 -12.15 13.79 -0.76
N ARG A 182 -12.35 14.06 0.54
CA ARG A 182 -11.46 14.90 1.35
C ARG A 182 -10.86 14.08 2.49
N VAL A 183 -9.55 13.84 2.42
CA VAL A 183 -8.85 12.92 3.32
C VAL A 183 -7.64 13.61 3.96
N SER A 184 -7.45 13.39 5.26
CA SER A 184 -6.20 13.71 5.96
C SER A 184 -5.36 12.45 6.09
N LEU A 185 -4.14 12.45 5.58
CA LEU A 185 -3.15 11.40 5.79
C LEU A 185 -2.16 11.88 6.85
N VAL A 186 -2.16 11.21 8.00
CA VAL A 186 -1.34 11.56 9.16
C VAL A 186 -0.41 10.39 9.43
N TYR A 187 0.91 10.59 9.39
CA TYR A 187 1.84 9.46 9.52
C TYR A 187 3.12 9.77 10.27
N HIS A 188 3.64 8.73 10.91
CA HIS A 188 4.95 8.75 11.53
C HIS A 188 6.08 8.67 10.49
N ASP A 189 7.06 9.56 10.63
CA ASP A 189 8.31 9.59 9.88
C ASP A 189 9.51 9.65 10.84
N ASP A 190 10.21 8.52 10.97
CA ASP A 190 11.46 8.38 11.73
C ASP A 190 12.69 8.89 10.94
N HIS A 191 12.54 9.12 9.63
CA HIS A 191 13.62 9.36 8.67
C HIS A 191 14.68 8.24 8.60
N GLU A 192 14.37 7.06 9.11
CA GLU A 192 15.24 5.88 9.11
C GLU A 192 14.59 4.78 8.26
N GLU A 193 13.74 3.93 8.85
CA GLU A 193 13.03 2.86 8.12
C GLU A 193 11.84 3.40 7.32
N ARG A 194 11.16 4.42 7.86
CA ARG A 194 10.09 5.18 7.21
C ARG A 194 8.88 4.32 6.78
N SER A 195 8.58 3.25 7.53
CA SER A 195 7.48 2.31 7.20
C SER A 195 6.13 3.01 7.02
N CYS A 196 5.75 3.89 7.94
CA CYS A 196 4.49 4.64 7.84
C CYS A 196 4.49 5.72 6.77
N TYR A 197 5.63 6.37 6.53
CA TYR A 197 5.80 7.27 5.39
C TYR A 197 5.56 6.55 4.07
N PHE A 198 6.16 5.37 3.84
CA PHE A 198 5.97 4.63 2.59
C PHE A 198 4.55 4.07 2.44
N ALA A 199 3.89 3.70 3.55
CA ALA A 199 2.49 3.32 3.54
C ALA A 199 1.59 4.50 3.12
N ALA A 200 1.82 5.67 3.71
CA ALA A 200 1.10 6.90 3.36
C ALA A 200 1.41 7.36 1.93
N GLU A 201 2.64 7.20 1.45
CA GLU A 201 3.05 7.46 0.06
C GLU A 201 2.24 6.60 -0.92
N GLY A 202 2.11 5.29 -0.64
CA GLY A 202 1.31 4.39 -1.48
C GLY A 202 -0.15 4.82 -1.59
N VAL A 203 -0.76 5.26 -0.47
CA VAL A 203 -2.12 5.82 -0.45
C VAL A 203 -2.16 7.15 -1.19
N HIS A 204 -1.22 8.05 -0.93
CA HIS A 204 -1.16 9.36 -1.55
C HIS A 204 -1.06 9.27 -3.08
N LEU A 205 -0.21 8.40 -3.61
CA LEU A 205 -0.05 8.19 -5.05
C LEU A 205 -1.36 7.71 -5.70
N ALA A 206 -2.00 6.67 -5.13
CA ALA A 206 -3.24 6.13 -5.66
C ALA A 206 -4.40 7.16 -5.67
N LEU A 207 -4.45 8.04 -4.67
CA LEU A 207 -5.46 9.09 -4.60
C LEU A 207 -5.14 10.28 -5.51
N SER A 208 -3.86 10.66 -5.62
CA SER A 208 -3.43 11.84 -6.40
C SER A 208 -3.50 11.62 -7.91
N GLU A 209 -3.43 10.37 -8.36
CA GLU A 209 -3.70 10.01 -9.76
C GLU A 209 -5.17 10.25 -10.17
N SER A 210 -6.08 10.46 -9.21
CA SER A 210 -7.50 10.68 -9.45
C SER A 210 -7.90 12.12 -9.12
N GLU A 211 -8.36 12.89 -10.12
CA GLU A 211 -8.71 14.32 -10.00
C GLU A 211 -9.79 14.65 -8.93
N ASN A 212 -10.52 13.65 -8.45
CA ASN A 212 -11.62 13.80 -7.51
C ASN A 212 -11.20 13.86 -6.02
N PHE A 213 -9.93 13.68 -5.67
CA PHE A 213 -9.49 13.62 -4.29
C PHE A 213 -8.67 14.84 -3.85
N SER A 214 -9.02 15.39 -2.70
CA SER A 214 -8.24 16.39 -1.98
C SER A 214 -7.59 15.71 -0.79
N VAL A 215 -6.27 15.48 -0.89
CA VAL A 215 -5.48 14.83 0.16
C VAL A 215 -4.64 15.87 0.89
N LYS A 216 -4.82 15.97 2.20
CA LYS A 216 -3.93 16.74 3.07
C LYS A 216 -2.96 15.79 3.73
N ILE A 217 -1.67 16.13 3.71
CA ILE A 217 -0.59 15.31 4.23
C ILE A 217 -0.01 15.97 5.47
N ASP A 218 0.16 15.21 6.54
CA ASP A 218 0.81 15.62 7.78
C ASP A 218 1.75 14.50 8.26
N GLY A 219 3.05 14.80 8.28
CA GLY A 219 4.10 13.86 8.63
C GLY A 219 4.79 14.33 9.90
N PHE A 220 4.91 13.46 10.89
CA PHE A 220 5.42 13.81 12.21
C PHE A 220 6.36 12.77 12.79
N ASN A 221 7.19 13.15 13.76
CA ASN A 221 8.06 12.21 14.45
C ASN A 221 7.58 11.97 15.88
N GLU A 222 7.09 10.76 16.15
CA GLU A 222 6.52 10.36 17.45
C GLU A 222 7.49 10.58 18.63
N VAL A 223 8.80 10.49 18.39
CA VAL A 223 9.84 10.66 19.41
C VAL A 223 9.99 12.14 19.82
N LYS A 224 9.65 13.08 18.93
CA LYS A 224 9.84 14.52 19.15
C LYS A 224 8.74 15.18 19.99
N LYS A 225 7.80 14.41 20.56
CA LYS A 225 6.67 14.88 21.40
C LYS A 225 5.90 16.04 20.77
N GLU A 226 5.25 15.76 19.65
CA GLU A 226 4.42 16.72 18.94
C GLU A 226 3.03 16.90 19.59
N SER A 227 2.38 18.03 19.28
CA SER A 227 1.07 18.38 19.85
C SER A 227 -0.05 17.62 19.14
N TYR A 228 -0.61 16.61 19.81
CA TYR A 228 -1.80 15.91 19.31
C TYR A 228 -3.02 16.84 19.15
N GLU A 229 -3.12 17.92 19.92
CA GLU A 229 -4.16 18.93 19.74
C GLU A 229 -4.07 19.60 18.37
N ALA A 230 -2.86 20.02 17.95
CA ALA A 230 -2.65 20.67 16.66
C ALA A 230 -3.00 19.74 15.49
N MET A 231 -2.57 18.48 15.59
CA MET A 231 -2.85 17.43 14.60
C MET A 231 -4.36 17.18 14.44
N VAL A 232 -5.10 17.09 15.55
CA VAL A 232 -6.57 16.91 15.51
C VAL A 232 -7.29 18.15 14.96
N GLU A 233 -6.80 19.36 15.24
CA GLU A 233 -7.33 20.58 14.66
C GLU A 233 -7.12 20.64 13.14
N GLU A 234 -5.97 20.18 12.66
CA GLU A 234 -5.69 20.09 11.23
C GLU A 234 -6.60 19.07 10.53
N ILE A 235 -6.80 17.89 11.13
CA ILE A 235 -7.79 16.90 10.66
C ILE A 235 -9.19 17.53 10.57
N ARG A 236 -9.61 18.25 11.63
CA ARG A 236 -10.91 18.92 11.69
C ARG A 236 -11.12 19.93 10.54
N SER A 237 -10.06 20.64 10.17
CA SER A 237 -10.08 21.65 9.11
C SER A 237 -10.10 21.06 7.68
N THR A 238 -9.61 19.83 7.51
CA THR A 238 -9.46 19.20 6.19
C THR A 238 -10.76 18.59 5.69
N GLY A 239 -11.38 17.70 6.47
CA GLY A 239 -12.45 16.84 6.00
C GLY A 239 -13.12 16.06 7.13
N ARG A 240 -13.73 14.92 6.81
CA ARG A 240 -14.34 13.98 7.78
C ARG A 240 -13.62 12.64 7.89
N VAL A 241 -12.69 12.39 6.98
CA VAL A 241 -11.91 11.15 6.91
C VAL A 241 -10.47 11.45 7.26
N ALA A 242 -9.93 10.73 8.24
CA ALA A 242 -8.52 10.72 8.57
C ALA A 242 -7.98 9.29 8.46
N VAL A 243 -6.81 9.12 7.83
CA VAL A 243 -6.06 7.87 7.79
C VAL A 243 -4.75 8.10 8.53
N ILE A 244 -4.49 7.28 9.53
CA ILE A 244 -3.39 7.43 10.48
C ILE A 244 -2.47 6.21 10.35
N CYS A 245 -1.16 6.44 10.22
CA CYS A 245 -0.16 5.39 10.38
C CYS A 245 0.84 5.81 11.44
N ALA A 246 0.82 5.15 12.58
CA ALA A 246 1.61 5.49 13.74
C ALA A 246 1.67 4.28 14.70
N SER A 247 2.44 4.38 15.79
CA SER A 247 2.38 3.38 16.86
C SER A 247 1.00 3.32 17.51
N ALA A 248 0.68 2.17 18.11
CA ALA A 248 -0.60 1.93 18.78
C ALA A 248 -0.92 2.99 19.85
N ASP A 249 0.11 3.46 20.57
CA ASP A 249 -0.04 4.46 21.62
C ASP A 249 -0.29 5.85 21.04
N THR A 250 0.40 6.20 19.97
CA THR A 250 0.18 7.45 19.23
C THR A 250 -1.21 7.51 18.63
N VAL A 251 -1.68 6.44 17.96
CA VAL A 251 -3.06 6.33 17.48
C VAL A 251 -4.05 6.52 18.63
N ARG A 252 -3.82 5.84 19.77
CA ARG A 252 -4.69 5.98 20.95
C ARG A 252 -4.74 7.42 21.46
N ASN A 253 -3.60 8.11 21.54
CA ASN A 253 -3.52 9.48 22.01
C ASN A 253 -4.23 10.47 21.08
N ILE A 254 -4.09 10.30 19.75
CA ILE A 254 -4.84 11.09 18.76
C ILE A 254 -6.34 10.88 18.94
N MET A 255 -6.79 9.63 19.11
CA MET A 255 -8.22 9.32 19.33
C MET A 255 -8.75 9.92 20.64
N LEU A 256 -7.96 9.94 21.71
CA LEU A 256 -8.34 10.58 22.98
C LEU A 256 -8.47 12.11 22.85
N GLU A 257 -7.60 12.77 22.07
CA GLU A 257 -7.79 14.19 21.73
C GLU A 257 -9.02 14.42 20.86
N ALA A 258 -9.25 13.57 19.86
CA ALA A 258 -10.45 13.64 19.00
C ALA A 258 -11.74 13.49 19.81
N GLN A 259 -11.76 12.60 20.82
CA GLN A 259 -12.87 12.43 21.75
C GLN A 259 -13.13 13.70 22.57
N ARG A 260 -12.07 14.33 23.11
CA ARG A 260 -12.18 15.60 23.84
C ARG A 260 -12.72 16.74 22.98
N LYS A 261 -12.37 16.76 21.69
CA LYS A 261 -12.88 17.73 20.71
C LYS A 261 -14.24 17.33 20.10
N GLY A 262 -14.86 16.25 20.58
CA GLY A 262 -16.20 15.82 20.17
C GLY A 262 -16.30 15.22 18.77
N MET A 263 -15.17 14.80 18.18
CA MET A 263 -15.08 14.32 16.79
C MET A 263 -15.43 12.84 16.64
N THR A 264 -15.68 12.11 17.72
CA THR A 264 -15.88 10.65 17.72
C THR A 264 -17.35 10.22 17.77
N ASN A 265 -18.28 11.18 17.65
CA ASN A 265 -19.72 10.94 17.79
C ASN A 265 -20.44 10.66 16.44
N GLY A 266 -19.70 10.35 15.38
CA GLY A 266 -20.25 9.97 14.07
C GLY A 266 -20.06 11.01 12.96
N ASP A 267 -19.62 12.22 13.28
CA ASP A 267 -19.32 13.25 12.27
C ASP A 267 -18.02 12.96 11.52
N PHE A 268 -17.08 12.23 12.12
CA PHE A 268 -15.79 11.85 11.55
C PHE A 268 -15.60 10.35 11.58
N VAL A 269 -14.75 9.86 10.67
CA VAL A 269 -14.22 8.50 10.69
C VAL A 269 -12.70 8.56 10.67
N PHE A 270 -12.09 7.77 11.54
CA PHE A 270 -10.66 7.61 11.62
C PHE A 270 -10.31 6.19 11.17
N PHE A 271 -9.31 6.07 10.33
CA PHE A 271 -8.69 4.81 9.98
C PHE A 271 -7.29 4.77 10.59
N ASN A 272 -6.89 3.67 11.22
CA ASN A 272 -5.47 3.40 11.42
C ASN A 272 -5.01 2.21 10.56
N ILE A 273 -3.76 2.26 10.12
CA ILE A 273 -3.16 1.19 9.31
C ILE A 273 -2.33 0.29 10.24
N GLU A 274 -2.80 -0.93 10.47
CA GLU A 274 -2.01 -2.00 11.10
C GLU A 274 -1.18 -2.70 10.02
N LEU A 275 0.06 -2.24 9.79
CA LEU A 275 0.83 -2.61 8.60
C LEU A 275 1.12 -4.11 8.45
N PHE A 276 1.39 -4.82 9.55
CA PHE A 276 2.11 -6.11 9.49
C PHE A 276 1.48 -7.25 10.29
N ASN A 277 0.20 -7.15 10.69
CA ASN A 277 -0.41 -8.07 11.67
C ASN A 277 0.39 -8.11 13.00
N SER A 278 0.62 -6.93 13.59
CA SER A 278 1.43 -6.74 14.80
C SER A 278 0.76 -5.75 15.74
N THR A 279 0.98 -5.92 17.04
CA THR A 279 0.47 -5.00 18.07
C THR A 279 1.11 -3.61 18.00
N ILE A 280 2.24 -3.45 17.31
CA ILE A 280 3.02 -2.19 17.22
C ILE A 280 2.20 -1.05 16.59
N TYR A 281 1.47 -1.30 15.52
CA TYR A 281 0.78 -0.28 14.71
C TYR A 281 -0.71 -0.10 15.08
N GLY A 282 -1.13 -0.69 16.19
CA GLY A 282 -2.50 -0.61 16.71
C GLY A 282 -3.45 -1.60 16.05
N ASN A 283 -3.67 -2.74 16.69
CA ASN A 283 -4.61 -3.78 16.25
C ASN A 283 -6.07 -3.53 16.71
N GLY A 284 -6.43 -2.28 16.98
CA GLY A 284 -7.73 -1.90 17.57
C GLY A 284 -7.84 -2.08 19.09
N ASN A 285 -6.79 -2.53 19.78
CA ASN A 285 -6.78 -2.64 21.23
C ASN A 285 -6.63 -1.26 21.92
N TRP A 286 -7.71 -0.81 22.57
CA TRP A 286 -7.80 0.47 23.27
C TRP A 286 -7.35 0.44 24.73
N LEU A 287 -7.17 -0.76 25.31
CA LEU A 287 -6.83 -0.94 26.72
C LEU A 287 -5.37 -0.57 27.02
N ARG A 288 -5.15 0.22 28.06
CA ARG A 288 -3.84 0.55 28.65
C ARG A 288 -3.95 0.62 30.17
N ASP A 289 -2.84 0.45 30.87
CA ASP A 289 -2.78 0.61 32.32
C ASP A 289 -2.53 2.09 32.71
N ASP A 290 -3.48 2.97 32.35
CA ASP A 290 -3.35 4.42 32.52
C ASP A 290 -4.60 5.12 33.09
N GLY A 291 -5.64 4.35 33.46
CA GLY A 291 -6.90 4.86 34.00
C GLY A 291 -7.82 5.56 32.98
N ARG A 292 -7.47 5.61 31.69
CA ARG A 292 -8.25 6.32 30.64
C ARG A 292 -9.03 5.39 29.70
N ASN A 293 -9.16 4.13 30.09
CA ASN A 293 -9.75 3.08 29.25
C ASN A 293 -11.20 3.35 28.84
N ASP A 294 -12.02 3.93 29.71
CA ASP A 294 -13.40 4.30 29.36
C ASP A 294 -13.48 5.41 28.30
N GLU A 295 -12.57 6.38 28.38
CA GLU A 295 -12.43 7.44 27.38
C GLU A 295 -11.95 6.85 26.05
N ALA A 296 -10.93 5.99 26.08
CA ALA A 296 -10.39 5.32 24.91
C ALA A 296 -11.43 4.43 24.21
N ARG A 297 -12.20 3.63 24.97
CA ARG A 297 -13.29 2.81 24.43
C ARG A 297 -14.30 3.64 23.65
N ARG A 298 -14.74 4.78 24.22
CA ARG A 298 -15.66 5.70 23.53
C ARG A 298 -15.03 6.30 22.28
N ALA A 299 -13.77 6.69 22.34
CA ALA A 299 -13.05 7.25 21.21
C ALA A 299 -12.92 6.25 20.05
N PHE A 300 -12.60 4.99 20.36
CA PHE A 300 -12.38 3.92 19.39
C PHE A 300 -13.65 3.48 18.66
N ARG A 301 -14.85 3.91 19.10
CA ARG A 301 -16.09 3.72 18.31
C ARG A 301 -15.99 4.38 16.93
N ALA A 302 -15.25 5.49 16.81
CA ALA A 302 -15.02 6.19 15.54
C ALA A 302 -13.78 5.70 14.77
N LEU A 303 -13.00 4.79 15.34
CA LEU A 303 -11.80 4.23 14.72
C LEU A 303 -12.14 2.95 13.94
N LYS A 304 -11.56 2.81 12.76
CA LYS A 304 -11.54 1.62 11.93
C LYS A 304 -10.09 1.18 11.74
N THR A 305 -9.78 -0.07 12.03
CA THR A 305 -8.42 -0.59 11.85
C THR A 305 -8.33 -1.36 10.55
N VAL A 306 -7.50 -0.88 9.62
CA VAL A 306 -7.20 -1.57 8.36
C VAL A 306 -6.01 -2.48 8.60
N THR A 307 -6.18 -3.76 8.28
CA THR A 307 -5.15 -4.78 8.48
C THR A 307 -5.15 -5.76 7.30
N LEU A 308 -4.12 -6.61 7.21
CA LEU A 308 -4.09 -7.67 6.22
C LEU A 308 -5.14 -8.73 6.53
N LEU A 309 -5.73 -9.32 5.49
CA LEU A 309 -6.69 -10.40 5.66
C LEU A 309 -6.05 -11.56 6.46
N ARG A 310 -6.59 -11.83 7.65
CA ARG A 310 -6.10 -12.91 8.51
C ARG A 310 -6.73 -14.24 8.15
N SER A 311 -5.91 -15.28 8.11
CA SER A 311 -6.39 -16.65 7.96
C SER A 311 -6.78 -17.25 9.30
N VAL A 312 -7.91 -17.98 9.31
CA VAL A 312 -8.39 -18.80 10.44
C VAL A 312 -8.31 -20.29 10.11
N ARG A 313 -7.39 -20.66 9.21
CA ARG A 313 -7.23 -22.05 8.76
C ARG A 313 -6.46 -22.88 9.78
N PRO A 314 -6.85 -24.15 10.03
CA PRO A 314 -6.12 -25.03 10.93
C PRO A 314 -4.63 -25.18 10.59
N GLU A 315 -4.30 -25.25 9.30
CA GLU A 315 -2.91 -25.36 8.84
C GLU A 315 -2.07 -24.13 9.23
N PHE A 316 -2.68 -22.95 9.25
CA PHE A 316 -2.01 -21.72 9.67
C PHE A 316 -1.84 -21.64 11.19
N GLU A 317 -2.78 -22.19 11.97
CA GLU A 317 -2.66 -22.31 13.42
C GLU A 317 -1.50 -23.25 13.79
N GLU A 318 -1.41 -24.42 13.14
CA GLU A 318 -0.30 -25.36 13.32
C GLU A 318 1.06 -24.72 12.96
N PHE A 319 1.11 -24.00 11.84
CA PHE A 319 2.28 -23.23 11.44
C PHE A 319 2.65 -22.20 12.51
N THR A 320 1.67 -21.44 13.02
CA THR A 320 1.89 -20.42 14.06
C THR A 320 2.50 -21.02 15.32
N VAL A 321 1.97 -22.16 15.79
CA VAL A 321 2.51 -22.88 16.96
C VAL A 321 3.95 -23.33 16.68
N ALA A 322 4.21 -23.92 15.52
CA ALA A 322 5.54 -24.39 15.14
C ALA A 322 6.56 -23.23 15.07
N MET A 323 6.18 -22.08 14.50
CA MET A 323 7.07 -20.91 14.37
C MET A 323 7.42 -20.33 15.74
N ARG A 324 6.44 -20.21 16.65
CA ARG A 324 6.67 -19.74 18.01
C ARG A 324 7.63 -20.66 18.76
N GLN A 325 7.40 -21.97 18.68
CA GLN A 325 8.24 -22.96 19.34
C GLN A 325 9.68 -22.97 18.78
N ARG A 326 9.83 -23.00 17.45
CA ARG A 326 11.15 -23.03 16.81
C ARG A 326 11.94 -21.75 17.05
N SER A 327 11.30 -20.58 16.95
CA SER A 327 11.95 -19.29 17.21
C SER A 327 12.48 -19.22 18.65
N LEU A 328 11.70 -19.71 19.62
CA LEU A 328 12.10 -19.74 21.02
C LEU A 328 13.25 -20.72 21.27
N VAL A 329 13.09 -21.98 20.85
CA VAL A 329 14.03 -23.07 21.18
C VAL A 329 15.34 -22.96 20.40
N GLN A 330 15.28 -22.61 19.12
CA GLN A 330 16.44 -22.64 18.22
C GLN A 330 17.13 -21.28 18.08
N HIS A 331 16.41 -20.18 18.34
CA HIS A 331 16.92 -18.82 18.13
C HIS A 331 16.73 -17.89 19.32
N GLY A 332 16.20 -18.37 20.45
CA GLY A 332 16.05 -17.58 21.67
C GLY A 332 15.07 -16.41 21.55
N PHE A 333 14.15 -16.44 20.57
CA PHE A 333 13.16 -15.38 20.37
C PHE A 333 11.78 -15.80 20.89
N ASP A 334 11.27 -15.07 21.89
CA ASP A 334 9.91 -15.24 22.40
C ASP A 334 8.95 -14.22 21.78
N TYR A 335 7.85 -14.71 21.22
CA TYR A 335 6.76 -13.88 20.69
C TYR A 335 5.92 -13.23 21.80
N GLY A 336 5.96 -13.76 23.04
CA GLY A 336 5.11 -13.27 24.12
C GLY A 336 3.63 -13.34 23.74
N ASN A 337 2.95 -12.19 23.71
CA ASN A 337 1.54 -12.10 23.32
C ASN A 337 1.32 -11.82 21.82
N ASP A 338 2.38 -11.57 21.06
CA ASP A 338 2.27 -11.33 19.62
C ASP A 338 2.00 -12.62 18.85
N GLN A 339 1.46 -12.44 17.65
CA GLN A 339 1.23 -13.51 16.69
C GLN A 339 2.32 -13.52 15.62
N VAL A 340 2.35 -14.58 14.83
CA VAL A 340 3.19 -14.65 13.64
C VAL A 340 2.72 -13.56 12.67
N ASN A 341 3.66 -12.70 12.26
CA ASN A 341 3.39 -11.54 11.41
C ASN A 341 3.48 -11.90 9.91
N MET A 342 3.11 -10.94 9.05
CA MET A 342 3.05 -11.17 7.61
C MET A 342 4.40 -11.57 6.98
N PHE A 343 5.53 -11.17 7.57
CA PHE A 343 6.85 -11.43 6.97
C PHE A 343 7.21 -12.90 7.10
N VAL A 344 6.90 -13.51 8.24
CA VAL A 344 7.14 -14.93 8.50
C VAL A 344 6.29 -15.80 7.57
N GLU A 345 5.01 -15.45 7.37
CA GLU A 345 4.14 -16.07 6.34
C GLU A 345 4.72 -15.87 4.94
N GLY A 346 5.03 -14.62 4.57
CA GLY A 346 5.50 -14.27 3.23
C GLY A 346 6.81 -14.95 2.86
N PHE A 347 7.77 -15.05 3.79
CA PHE A 347 9.05 -15.72 3.52
C PHE A 347 8.93 -17.25 3.44
N HIS A 348 7.98 -17.88 4.15
CA HIS A 348 7.61 -19.27 3.87
C HIS A 348 7.10 -19.41 2.43
N ASP A 349 6.12 -18.57 2.06
CA ASP A 349 5.48 -18.63 0.75
C ASP A 349 6.43 -18.23 -0.39
N ALA A 350 7.47 -17.44 -0.12
CA ALA A 350 8.56 -17.15 -1.06
C ALA A 350 9.26 -18.42 -1.55
N MET A 351 9.57 -19.33 -0.63
CA MET A 351 10.25 -20.59 -0.94
C MET A 351 9.34 -21.53 -1.73
N VAL A 352 8.05 -21.56 -1.38
CA VAL A 352 7.04 -22.32 -2.13
C VAL A 352 6.93 -21.80 -3.57
N LEU A 353 6.74 -20.49 -3.74
CA LEU A 353 6.62 -19.85 -5.05
C LEU A 353 7.83 -20.10 -5.94
N TYR A 354 9.03 -19.88 -5.40
CA TYR A 354 10.28 -20.11 -6.13
C TYR A 354 10.43 -21.59 -6.52
N SER A 355 10.11 -22.51 -5.61
CA SER A 355 10.17 -23.95 -5.90
C SER A 355 9.26 -24.33 -7.07
N LEU A 356 8.03 -23.84 -7.08
CA LEU A 356 7.09 -24.09 -8.17
C LEU A 356 7.62 -23.52 -9.50
N ALA A 357 8.10 -22.28 -9.51
CA ALA A 357 8.61 -21.65 -10.73
C ALA A 357 9.86 -22.35 -11.26
N LEU A 358 10.78 -22.73 -10.38
CA LEU A 358 11.98 -23.48 -10.75
C LEU A 358 11.63 -24.88 -11.27
N HIS A 359 10.65 -25.55 -10.68
CA HIS A 359 10.18 -26.84 -11.18
C HIS A 359 9.66 -26.75 -12.61
N ASP A 360 8.84 -25.74 -12.91
CA ASP A 360 8.28 -25.54 -14.24
C ASP A 360 9.37 -25.21 -15.26
N ALA A 361 10.34 -24.36 -14.89
CA ALA A 361 11.48 -24.03 -15.74
C ALA A 361 12.31 -25.29 -16.07
N LEU A 362 12.60 -26.13 -15.07
CA LEU A 362 13.33 -27.39 -15.25
C LEU A 362 12.55 -28.43 -16.07
N SER A 363 11.22 -28.43 -15.98
CA SER A 363 10.35 -29.37 -16.69
C SER A 363 10.11 -28.95 -18.14
N GLY A 364 9.98 -27.65 -18.41
CA GLY A 364 9.82 -27.09 -19.75
C GLY A 364 11.06 -27.21 -20.63
N ALA A 365 12.25 -27.31 -20.02
CA ALA A 365 13.53 -27.36 -20.72
C ALA A 365 13.81 -28.68 -21.47
N GLY A 366 12.96 -29.71 -21.36
CA GLY A 366 13.06 -30.96 -22.13
C GLY A 366 14.38 -31.73 -21.95
N ASN A 367 14.39 -32.74 -21.07
CA ASN A 367 15.47 -33.72 -20.86
C ASN A 367 16.90 -33.16 -20.63
N GLN A 368 17.32 -33.10 -19.36
CA GLN A 368 18.65 -33.38 -18.76
C GLN A 368 19.95 -32.78 -19.35
N GLN A 369 19.91 -32.10 -20.50
CA GLN A 369 21.03 -31.50 -21.22
C GLN A 369 20.82 -30.00 -21.51
N ALA A 370 19.67 -29.45 -21.14
CA ALA A 370 19.44 -28.01 -21.19
C ALA A 370 20.26 -27.28 -20.11
N GLU A 371 20.79 -26.12 -20.47
CA GLU A 371 21.44 -25.20 -19.53
C GLU A 371 20.52 -24.92 -18.32
N PRO A 372 21.09 -24.57 -17.14
CA PRO A 372 20.28 -24.14 -16.01
C PRO A 372 19.32 -23.02 -16.44
N PRO A 373 18.04 -23.06 -16.02
CA PRO A 373 17.08 -22.03 -16.41
C PRO A 373 17.60 -20.66 -15.97
N SER A 374 17.41 -19.66 -16.83
CA SER A 374 17.88 -18.31 -16.51
C SER A 374 17.09 -17.74 -15.32
N GLY A 375 17.73 -16.88 -14.52
CA GLY A 375 17.01 -16.26 -13.39
C GLY A 375 15.80 -15.46 -13.85
N LEU A 376 15.90 -14.76 -15.00
CA LEU A 376 14.78 -14.03 -15.58
C LEU A 376 13.61 -14.95 -15.93
N GLU A 377 13.88 -16.12 -16.51
CA GLU A 377 12.84 -17.13 -16.80
C GLU A 377 12.14 -17.59 -15.53
N VAL A 378 12.88 -17.97 -14.49
CA VAL A 378 12.31 -18.38 -13.20
C VAL A 378 11.51 -17.22 -12.58
N THR A 379 12.01 -16.00 -12.67
CA THR A 379 11.31 -14.80 -12.19
C THR A 379 9.98 -14.60 -12.89
N ARG A 380 9.95 -14.69 -14.22
CA ARG A 380 8.72 -14.54 -15.00
C ARG A 380 7.72 -15.66 -14.75
N LEU A 381 8.18 -16.87 -14.46
CA LEU A 381 7.32 -17.99 -14.04
C LEU A 381 6.73 -17.82 -12.64
N MET A 382 7.31 -16.97 -11.79
CA MET A 382 6.69 -16.60 -10.50
C MET A 382 5.57 -15.56 -10.66
N TRP A 383 5.55 -14.79 -11.76
CA TRP A 383 4.59 -13.71 -11.97
C TRP A 383 3.31 -14.23 -12.62
N ASN A 384 2.21 -13.48 -12.47
CA ASN A 384 0.88 -13.85 -12.95
C ASN A 384 0.49 -15.28 -12.55
N ARG A 385 0.70 -15.61 -11.28
CA ARG A 385 0.57 -16.97 -10.74
C ARG A 385 -0.22 -16.94 -9.43
N THR A 386 -1.16 -17.85 -9.31
CA THR A 386 -1.82 -18.17 -8.04
C THR A 386 -1.36 -19.53 -7.55
N PHE A 387 -0.99 -19.62 -6.28
CA PHE A 387 -0.58 -20.86 -5.62
C PHE A 387 -1.16 -20.94 -4.21
N GLN A 388 -1.09 -22.12 -3.59
CA GLN A 388 -1.53 -22.31 -2.22
C GLN A 388 -0.36 -22.04 -1.26
N GLY A 389 -0.43 -20.92 -0.54
CA GLY A 389 0.46 -20.59 0.57
C GLY A 389 -0.03 -21.17 1.90
N ILE A 390 0.71 -20.90 2.98
CA ILE A 390 0.41 -21.44 4.31
C ILE A 390 -0.86 -20.87 4.93
N ALA A 391 -1.13 -19.59 4.68
CA ALA A 391 -2.32 -18.90 5.18
C ALA A 391 -3.51 -18.96 4.20
N GLY A 392 -3.32 -19.39 2.95
CA GLY A 392 -4.37 -19.32 1.94
C GLY A 392 -3.83 -19.24 0.52
N PRO A 393 -4.73 -19.11 -0.48
CA PRO A 393 -4.31 -18.80 -1.84
C PRO A 393 -3.53 -17.48 -1.88
N VAL A 394 -2.41 -17.47 -2.59
CA VAL A 394 -1.58 -16.29 -2.84
C VAL A 394 -1.54 -16.05 -4.33
N SER A 395 -1.87 -14.84 -4.77
CA SER A 395 -1.82 -14.44 -6.18
C SER A 395 -0.76 -13.36 -6.37
N ILE A 396 0.18 -13.62 -7.27
CA ILE A 396 1.18 -12.67 -7.75
C ILE A 396 0.70 -12.13 -9.09
N ASP A 397 0.61 -10.82 -9.23
CA ASP A 397 0.16 -10.16 -10.45
C ASP A 397 1.18 -10.24 -11.59
N ASP A 398 0.82 -9.71 -12.75
CA ASP A 398 1.65 -9.67 -13.94
C ASP A 398 2.88 -8.74 -13.83
N ASN A 399 2.90 -7.87 -12.81
CA ASN A 399 4.05 -7.08 -12.42
C ASN A 399 4.88 -7.78 -11.32
N GLY A 400 4.56 -9.01 -10.90
CA GLY A 400 5.33 -9.73 -9.90
C GLY A 400 5.11 -9.28 -8.46
N ASP A 401 3.96 -8.67 -8.16
CA ASP A 401 3.58 -8.19 -6.84
C ASP A 401 2.35 -8.94 -6.32
N ARG A 402 2.38 -9.35 -5.04
CA ARG A 402 1.23 -10.02 -4.42
C ARG A 402 0.01 -9.10 -4.40
N GLU A 403 -1.13 -9.65 -4.78
CA GLU A 403 -2.44 -9.00 -4.61
C GLU A 403 -2.75 -8.78 -3.13
N GLY A 404 -3.24 -7.57 -2.81
CA GLY A 404 -3.49 -7.16 -1.44
C GLY A 404 -4.91 -7.44 -0.99
N ASP A 405 -5.07 -8.43 -0.13
CA ASP A 405 -6.33 -8.69 0.58
C ASP A 405 -6.28 -8.07 1.97
N PHE A 406 -7.30 -7.29 2.32
CA PHE A 406 -7.35 -6.49 3.55
C PHE A 406 -8.65 -6.76 4.32
N SER A 407 -8.60 -6.58 5.63
CA SER A 407 -9.77 -6.55 6.50
C SER A 407 -9.87 -5.18 7.16
N VAL A 408 -11.10 -4.71 7.37
CA VAL A 408 -11.38 -3.54 8.19
C VAL A 408 -12.08 -4.01 9.46
N LEU A 409 -11.50 -3.68 10.60
CA LEU A 409 -12.10 -3.90 11.91
C LEU A 409 -12.80 -2.63 12.38
N GLY A 410 -13.92 -2.81 13.08
CA GLY A 410 -14.62 -1.73 13.76
C GLY A 410 -15.24 -2.21 15.06
N MET A 411 -15.47 -1.27 15.99
CA MET A 411 -16.14 -1.56 17.24
C MET A 411 -17.63 -1.79 17.00
N THR A 412 -18.13 -3.00 17.23
CA THR A 412 -19.54 -3.39 16.97
C THR A 412 -20.40 -3.34 18.22
N ASP A 413 -19.76 -3.43 19.38
CA ASP A 413 -20.39 -3.24 20.69
C ASP A 413 -19.63 -2.18 21.46
N GLY A 414 -20.26 -1.02 21.60
CA GLY A 414 -19.67 0.12 22.29
C GLY A 414 -19.57 -0.05 23.81
N ASP A 415 -20.34 -0.95 24.42
CA ASP A 415 -20.36 -1.16 25.86
C ASP A 415 -19.27 -2.14 26.27
N THR A 416 -19.06 -3.23 25.51
CA THR A 416 -17.93 -4.13 25.77
C THR A 416 -16.63 -3.66 25.11
N GLY A 417 -16.72 -2.81 24.09
CA GLY A 417 -15.59 -2.40 23.26
C GLY A 417 -15.14 -3.48 22.29
N LYS A 418 -16.01 -4.44 21.96
CA LYS A 418 -15.74 -5.56 21.05
C LYS A 418 -15.43 -5.05 19.64
N GLN A 419 -14.28 -5.46 19.12
CA GLN A 419 -13.84 -5.20 17.74
C GLN A 419 -14.10 -6.43 16.89
N GLU A 420 -14.68 -6.26 15.71
CA GLU A 420 -14.93 -7.35 14.76
C GLU A 420 -14.62 -6.89 13.33
N VAL A 421 -14.37 -7.85 12.45
CA VAL A 421 -14.21 -7.58 11.01
C VAL A 421 -15.56 -7.13 10.44
N ILE A 422 -15.60 -5.90 9.92
CA ILE A 422 -16.79 -5.29 9.34
C ILE A 422 -16.83 -5.44 7.81
N THR A 423 -15.68 -5.58 7.16
CA THR A 423 -15.58 -5.87 5.74
C THR A 423 -14.24 -6.47 5.38
N ASN A 424 -14.22 -7.31 4.36
CA ASN A 424 -13.01 -7.82 3.71
C ASN A 424 -12.92 -7.25 2.29
N TYR A 425 -11.72 -6.89 1.87
CA TYR A 425 -11.41 -6.46 0.52
C TYR A 425 -10.50 -7.49 -0.14
N TYR A 426 -10.85 -7.88 -1.36
CA TYR A 426 -10.07 -8.83 -2.14
C TYR A 426 -9.44 -8.12 -3.35
N GLY A 427 -8.12 -7.97 -3.34
CA GLY A 427 -7.38 -7.14 -4.29
C GLY A 427 -7.52 -7.60 -5.74
N ALA A 428 -7.40 -8.91 -5.97
CA ALA A 428 -7.45 -9.50 -7.31
C ALA A 428 -8.75 -9.20 -8.09
N ARG A 429 -9.88 -9.08 -7.38
CA ARG A 429 -11.20 -8.78 -7.98
C ARG A 429 -11.73 -7.38 -7.66
N ARG A 430 -11.00 -6.60 -6.85
CA ARG A 430 -11.36 -5.25 -6.38
C ARG A 430 -12.77 -5.17 -5.80
N ALA A 431 -13.07 -6.05 -4.86
CA ALA A 431 -14.42 -6.15 -4.28
C ALA A 431 -14.38 -6.18 -2.76
N PHE A 432 -15.33 -5.47 -2.16
CA PHE A 432 -15.63 -5.52 -0.73
C PHE A 432 -16.71 -6.55 -0.43
N GLU A 433 -16.52 -7.30 0.66
CA GLU A 433 -17.50 -8.19 1.26
C GLU A 433 -17.81 -7.71 2.66
N ASN A 434 -18.88 -6.91 2.77
CA ASN A 434 -19.33 -6.35 4.03
C ASN A 434 -20.02 -7.42 4.88
N THR A 435 -19.77 -7.39 6.19
CA THR A 435 -20.48 -8.21 7.17
C THR A 435 -21.68 -7.42 7.72
N ALA A 436 -22.67 -8.13 8.29
CA ALA A 436 -23.78 -7.48 8.98
C ALA A 436 -23.33 -6.58 10.14
N ALA A 437 -22.12 -6.81 10.66
CA ALA A 437 -21.55 -6.04 11.76
C ALA A 437 -21.13 -4.61 11.36
N MET A 438 -21.05 -4.32 10.06
CA MET A 438 -20.64 -3.01 9.57
C MET A 438 -21.58 -1.89 10.01
N GLU A 439 -22.90 -2.11 9.96
CA GLU A 439 -23.89 -1.10 10.35
C GLU A 439 -23.78 -0.74 11.84
N LEU A 440 -23.52 -1.74 12.69
CA LEU A 440 -23.34 -1.57 14.14
C LEU A 440 -22.09 -0.75 14.49
N SER A 441 -21.15 -0.65 13.55
CA SER A 441 -19.87 -0.04 13.81
C SER A 441 -19.87 1.49 13.70
N TRP A 442 -20.93 2.10 13.19
CA TRP A 442 -20.99 3.55 12.99
C TRP A 442 -21.59 4.26 14.20
N PRO A 443 -20.87 5.17 14.88
CA PRO A 443 -21.41 5.87 16.05
C PRO A 443 -22.70 6.67 15.77
N GLY A 444 -22.80 7.24 14.57
CA GLY A 444 -24.00 7.96 14.10
C GLY A 444 -25.03 7.09 13.39
N GLY A 445 -24.90 5.76 13.45
CA GLY A 445 -25.74 4.78 12.73
C GLY A 445 -25.49 4.71 11.22
N SER A 446 -24.66 5.60 10.66
CA SER A 446 -24.28 5.61 9.25
C SER A 446 -22.87 6.19 9.08
N PRO A 447 -22.19 5.93 7.94
CA PRO A 447 -20.91 6.57 7.62
C PRO A 447 -21.07 8.11 7.58
N PRO A 448 -20.06 8.88 8.02
CA PRO A 448 -20.13 10.35 7.99
C PRO A 448 -20.28 10.88 6.56
N PRO A 449 -20.97 12.01 6.35
CA PRO A 449 -21.01 12.66 5.04
C PRO A 449 -19.62 13.21 4.66
N ASN A 450 -19.35 13.31 3.36
CA ASN A 450 -18.06 13.83 2.86
C ASN A 450 -17.74 15.26 3.32
N THR A 451 -18.78 16.10 3.47
CA THR A 451 -18.67 17.48 3.95
C THR A 451 -19.59 17.69 5.15
N PRO A 452 -19.24 18.60 6.08
CA PRO A 452 -20.17 19.03 7.13
C PRO A 452 -21.53 19.37 6.55
N LEU A 453 -22.59 18.84 7.16
CA LEU A 453 -23.92 19.35 6.93
C LEU A 453 -23.98 20.77 7.51
N TYR A 454 -23.80 21.77 6.65
CA TYR A 454 -24.13 23.15 7.01
C TYR A 454 -25.66 23.22 7.17
N VAL A 455 -26.14 23.10 8.40
CA VAL A 455 -27.44 23.68 8.74
C VAL A 455 -27.24 25.18 8.56
N VAL A 456 -27.80 25.74 7.49
CA VAL A 456 -27.87 27.18 7.27
C VAL A 456 -28.72 27.76 8.40
N ARG A 457 -28.11 28.01 9.56
CA ARG A 457 -28.64 28.95 10.53
C ARG A 457 -28.53 30.30 9.83
N SER A 458 -29.67 30.76 9.30
CA SER A 458 -29.85 32.12 8.77
C SER A 458 -29.20 33.10 9.74
N SER A 459 -27.97 33.51 9.45
CA SER A 459 -27.29 34.50 10.26
C SER A 459 -28.07 35.80 10.07
N ALA A 460 -28.35 36.50 11.16
CA ALA A 460 -28.97 37.83 11.10
C ALA A 460 -28.20 38.77 10.14
N VAL A 461 -26.93 38.48 9.89
CA VAL A 461 -26.05 39.13 8.92
C VAL A 461 -26.59 39.04 7.48
N SER A 462 -27.09 37.89 7.03
CA SER A 462 -27.70 37.76 5.70
C SER A 462 -28.97 38.60 5.58
N GLY A 463 -29.77 38.69 6.65
CA GLY A 463 -30.96 39.54 6.70
C GLY A 463 -30.64 41.03 6.65
N VAL A 464 -29.58 41.47 7.35
CA VAL A 464 -29.12 42.87 7.35
C VAL A 464 -28.54 43.26 5.99
N VAL A 465 -27.76 42.38 5.35
CA VAL A 465 -27.17 42.65 4.03
C VAL A 465 -28.27 42.73 2.97
N ILE A 466 -29.18 41.75 2.91
CA ILE A 466 -30.29 41.74 1.95
C ILE A 466 -31.24 42.93 2.22
N GLY A 467 -31.57 43.21 3.48
CA GLY A 467 -32.38 44.35 3.86
C GLY A 467 -31.75 45.69 3.46
N GLY A 468 -30.43 45.84 3.64
CA GLY A 468 -29.68 47.01 3.21
C GLY A 468 -29.70 47.22 1.71
N PHE A 469 -29.54 46.15 0.91
CA PHE A 469 -29.62 46.23 -0.55
C PHE A 469 -31.03 46.60 -1.03
N VAL A 470 -32.08 46.04 -0.44
CA VAL A 470 -33.47 46.37 -0.79
C VAL A 470 -33.79 47.82 -0.47
N LEU A 471 -33.33 48.32 0.68
CA LEU A 471 -33.58 49.71 1.09
C LEU A 471 -32.81 50.70 0.20
N CYS A 472 -31.56 50.39 -0.18
CA CYS A 472 -30.81 51.17 -1.17
C CYS A 472 -31.50 51.19 -2.54
N ALA A 473 -31.98 50.04 -3.02
CA ALA A 473 -32.70 49.95 -4.28
C ALA A 473 -34.00 50.78 -4.26
N ALA A 474 -34.76 50.72 -3.16
CA ALA A 474 -35.98 51.52 -2.99
C ALA A 474 -35.69 53.03 -3.01
N VAL A 475 -34.62 53.48 -2.35
CA VAL A 475 -34.19 54.88 -2.35
C VAL A 475 -33.77 55.33 -3.76
N LEU A 476 -33.01 54.50 -4.49
CA LEU A 476 -32.60 54.80 -5.86
C LEU A 476 -33.80 54.90 -6.82
N ILE A 477 -34.79 54.00 -6.68
CA ILE A 477 -36.03 54.05 -7.47
C ILE A 477 -36.83 55.31 -7.15
N ALA A 478 -36.96 55.66 -5.86
CA ALA A 478 -37.65 56.88 -5.44
C ALA A 478 -36.95 58.14 -6.01
N ALA A 479 -35.62 58.21 -5.92
CA ALA A 479 -34.83 59.29 -6.47
C ALA A 479 -34.99 59.39 -8.01
N TYR A 480 -35.02 58.26 -8.70
CA TYR A 480 -35.28 58.22 -10.14
C TYR A 480 -36.68 58.75 -10.50
N VAL A 481 -37.71 58.35 -9.76
CA VAL A 481 -39.09 58.81 -9.98
C VAL A 481 -39.21 60.32 -9.73
N VAL A 482 -38.59 60.83 -8.66
CA VAL A 482 -38.56 62.28 -8.37
C VAL A 482 -37.84 63.03 -9.47
N ARG A 483 -36.65 62.57 -9.90
CA ARG A 483 -35.90 63.20 -10.99
C ARG A 483 -36.70 63.21 -12.30
N ARG A 484 -37.39 62.11 -12.62
CA ARG A 484 -38.24 62.01 -13.82
C ARG A 484 -39.41 63.00 -13.74
N ARG A 485 -40.10 63.09 -12.60
CA ARG A 485 -41.19 64.07 -12.37
C ARG A 485 -40.69 65.50 -12.50
N TYR A 486 -39.54 65.82 -11.90
CA TYR A 486 -38.93 67.15 -11.98
C TYR A 486 -38.57 67.51 -13.43
N THR A 487 -37.97 66.58 -14.18
CA THR A 487 -37.63 66.76 -15.59
C THR A 487 -38.87 67.03 -16.44
N VAL A 488 -39.96 66.29 -16.23
CA VAL A 488 -41.24 66.51 -16.94
C VAL A 488 -41.84 67.89 -16.62
N VAL A 489 -41.78 68.33 -15.36
CA VAL A 489 -42.27 69.66 -14.96
C VAL A 489 -41.43 70.76 -15.59
N VAL A 490 -40.10 70.64 -15.58
CA VAL A 490 -39.19 71.60 -16.23
C VAL A 490 -39.44 71.65 -17.74
N MET A 491 -39.60 70.50 -18.39
CA MET A 491 -39.92 70.44 -19.83
C MET A 491 -41.27 71.05 -20.18
N ARG A 492 -42.29 70.90 -19.32
CA ARG A 492 -43.59 71.57 -19.52
C ARG A 492 -43.47 73.09 -19.36
N ARG A 493 -42.68 73.54 -18.39
CA ARG A 493 -42.46 74.97 -18.13
C ARG A 493 -41.64 75.63 -19.25
N SER A 494 -40.64 74.94 -19.79
CA SER A 494 -39.85 75.44 -20.92
C SER A 494 -40.64 75.47 -22.23
N ARG A 495 -41.54 74.50 -22.48
CA ARG A 495 -42.47 74.57 -23.63
C ARG A 495 -43.42 75.76 -23.54
N LEU A 496 -43.99 76.03 -22.36
CA LEU A 496 -44.86 77.20 -22.15
C LEU A 496 -44.11 78.52 -22.38
N HIS A 497 -42.87 78.64 -21.88
CA HIS A 497 -42.03 79.81 -22.18
C HIS A 497 -41.65 79.93 -23.66
N GLY A 498 -41.45 78.81 -24.36
CA GLY A 498 -41.20 78.80 -25.81
C GLY A 498 -42.41 79.30 -26.61
N GLU A 499 -43.62 78.84 -26.26
CA GLU A 499 -44.86 79.27 -26.92
C GLU A 499 -45.18 80.76 -26.67
N ASP A 500 -44.88 81.28 -25.48
CA ASP A 500 -45.04 82.71 -25.19
C ASP A 500 -44.02 83.57 -25.96
N LEU A 501 -42.76 83.13 -26.06
CA LEU A 501 -41.74 83.82 -26.87
C LEU A 501 -42.09 83.84 -28.37
N GLU A 502 -42.64 82.75 -28.90
CA GLU A 502 -43.08 82.67 -30.29
C GLU A 502 -44.32 83.54 -30.56
N LYS A 503 -45.25 83.64 -29.61
CA LYS A 503 -46.36 84.61 -29.70
C LYS A 503 -45.86 86.05 -29.69
N HIS A 504 -44.87 86.37 -28.85
CA HIS A 504 -44.25 87.68 -28.80
C HIS A 504 -43.48 88.03 -30.08
N SER A 505 -42.81 87.06 -30.72
CA SER A 505 -42.14 87.31 -32.01
C SER A 505 -43.14 87.54 -33.14
N ARG A 506 -44.23 86.76 -33.19
CA ARG A 506 -45.30 86.94 -34.18
C ARG A 506 -46.01 88.30 -34.05
N LEU A 507 -46.31 88.74 -32.82
CA LEU A 507 -46.88 90.07 -32.58
C LEU A 507 -45.92 91.20 -33.01
N ARG A 508 -44.61 90.99 -32.89
CA ARG A 508 -43.61 91.95 -33.36
C ARG A 508 -43.50 91.97 -34.89
N GLU A 509 -43.57 90.82 -35.55
CA GLU A 509 -43.59 90.72 -37.01
C GLU A 509 -44.88 91.31 -37.61
N ASP A 510 -46.03 91.09 -36.99
CA ASP A 510 -47.31 91.66 -37.41
C ASP A 510 -47.34 93.20 -37.25
N SER A 511 -46.73 93.74 -36.20
CA SER A 511 -46.55 95.19 -36.03
C SER A 511 -45.58 95.79 -37.04
N VAL A 512 -44.56 95.06 -37.49
CA VAL A 512 -43.66 95.54 -38.55
C VAL A 512 -44.36 95.49 -39.90
N ARG A 513 -45.18 94.46 -40.17
CA ARG A 513 -45.98 94.38 -41.39
C ARG A 513 -47.06 95.46 -41.48
N SER A 514 -47.67 95.87 -40.37
CA SER A 514 -48.65 96.96 -40.38
C SER A 514 -48.04 98.33 -40.69
N HIS A 515 -46.74 98.52 -40.47
CA HIS A 515 -46.03 99.76 -40.82
C HIS A 515 -45.60 99.86 -42.29
N PHE A 516 -45.69 98.78 -43.08
CA PHE A 516 -45.38 98.79 -44.52
C PHE A 516 -46.61 98.75 -45.44
N SER A 517 -47.82 98.76 -44.87
CA SER A 517 -49.09 98.81 -45.63
C SER A 517 -49.75 100.20 -45.64
N GLU A 518 -49.10 101.22 -45.09
CA GLU A 518 -49.48 102.64 -45.18
C GLU A 518 -48.28 103.49 -45.69
N ALA A 519 -47.82 103.19 -46.91
CA ALA A 519 -46.96 104.08 -47.70
C ALA A 519 -47.33 103.96 -49.19
#